data_AF-A0AAV7A111-F1
#
_entry.id   AF-A0AAV7A111-F1
#
_cell.length_a   1.000
_cell.length_b   1.000
_cell.length_c   1.000
_cell.angle_alpha   90.00
_cell.angle_beta   90.00
_cell.angle_gamma   90.00
#
_symmetry.space_group_name_H-M   'P 1'
#
loop_
_entity.id
_entity.type
_entity.pdbx_description
1 polymer ?
#
loop_
_entity_poly.entity_id
_entity_poly.type
_entity_poly.pdbx_seq_one_letter_code
_entity_poly.pdbx_strand_id
1 'polypeptide(L)'
;MIWLQLVADLQARLDMCDQFSKAMAEKSAEQLKRFEERMELQHRQEKHQLLEQLVKGSKEALGQQEKLKEEHRHRAKLLTLKLREAEQQRQQEIERVRQEEGRERMRRLCSLQQEALQLIQKIQVDYKQQEALRVDLSAYGHRGNQICGILSTVVRSSSERGYPTQDDVSLGEHSLQEMKMLVNTIEKELAAAEERKKAEDEAAKEKQKEAQQIQQQQAKLQTPAPTQDQKQTKREGLQKKASKGTLQRFLELQKVLELCQKVCEELATCKDPQTKKIRADLQRAVTTPVSQISSVSGSQVRDTFDKINNFLMGKPIVSAGRTIVVSQHPLGLDFVCLKLAEKLVSQGEEEVASHHESAFPIASVASALWERYPKVGELFLANLHKKCPYAVPFYPAFQEGISLEEYQRLLGYQVKDSIVEQQDSFLKRMSGMIRLYAAIMQVRWPYGTNQGNHPHGLNHGWLWLAQMVNMEPLSDITATLLFDFLEVCGNAMIRQYQDQFWKLLLLIKDQYFPTIEKITTSTEMGSASRLKHFLEGAVRRRDIPLPKGFLQPSFWRS
;
A
#
# COMPACT_ATOMS: atom_id res chain seq x y z
N MET A 1 -107.71 -8.30 55.67
CA MET A 1 -107.41 -9.09 54.45
C MET A 1 -106.56 -8.30 53.46
N ILE A 2 -107.10 -7.34 52.70
CA ILE A 2 -106.43 -6.65 51.56
C ILE A 2 -104.94 -6.32 51.80
N TRP A 3 -104.58 -5.70 52.93
CA TRP A 3 -103.20 -5.30 53.21
C TRP A 3 -102.20 -6.48 53.32
N LEU A 4 -102.62 -7.62 53.89
CA LEU A 4 -101.80 -8.84 53.97
C LEU A 4 -101.57 -9.46 52.59
N GLN A 5 -102.57 -9.40 51.72
CA GLN A 5 -102.48 -9.90 50.35
C GLN A 5 -101.55 -9.02 49.50
N LEU A 6 -101.60 -7.69 49.68
CA LEU A 6 -100.66 -6.75 49.03
C LEU A 6 -99.20 -7.01 49.47
N VAL A 7 -98.97 -7.31 50.75
CA VAL A 7 -97.63 -7.69 51.26
C VAL A 7 -97.17 -9.00 50.64
N ALA A 8 -98.03 -10.03 50.56
CA ALA A 8 -97.70 -11.31 49.94
C ALA A 8 -97.36 -11.16 48.44
N ASP A 9 -98.13 -10.37 47.69
CA ASP A 9 -97.86 -10.08 46.28
C ASP A 9 -96.54 -9.29 46.07
N LEU A 10 -96.20 -8.39 47.00
CA LEU A 10 -94.91 -7.68 46.98
C LEU A 10 -93.73 -8.60 47.33
N GLN A 11 -93.91 -9.49 48.31
CA GLN A 11 -92.92 -10.50 48.69
C GLN A 11 -92.62 -11.43 47.50
N ALA A 12 -93.65 -11.98 46.87
CA ALA A 12 -93.51 -12.87 45.70
C ALA A 12 -92.86 -12.17 44.49
N ARG A 13 -93.09 -10.86 44.31
CA ARG A 13 -92.40 -10.06 43.28
C ARG A 13 -90.93 -9.83 43.60
N LEU A 14 -90.60 -9.55 44.86
CA LEU A 14 -89.21 -9.46 45.33
C LEU A 14 -88.48 -10.80 45.11
N ASP A 15 -89.08 -11.92 45.53
CA ASP A 15 -88.50 -13.26 45.36
C ASP A 15 -88.27 -13.60 43.87
N MET A 16 -89.19 -13.23 42.97
CA MET A 16 -88.97 -13.40 41.52
C MET A 16 -87.86 -12.49 40.98
N CYS A 17 -87.76 -11.24 41.42
CA CYS A 17 -86.67 -10.34 41.03
C CYS A 17 -85.31 -10.88 41.49
N ASP A 18 -85.23 -11.39 42.72
CA ASP A 18 -84.03 -11.99 43.30
C ASP A 18 -83.61 -13.26 42.55
N GLN A 19 -84.56 -14.15 42.22
CA GLN A 19 -84.31 -15.35 41.42
C GLN A 19 -83.84 -15.01 40.00
N PHE A 20 -84.47 -14.03 39.34
CA PHE A 20 -84.05 -13.56 38.02
C PHE A 20 -82.65 -12.93 38.06
N SER A 21 -82.35 -12.13 39.08
CA SER A 21 -81.02 -11.54 39.27
C SER A 21 -79.93 -12.60 39.50
N LYS A 22 -80.23 -13.65 40.28
CA LYS A 22 -79.30 -14.78 40.52
C LYS A 22 -79.04 -15.56 39.23
N ALA A 23 -80.10 -15.94 38.50
CA ALA A 23 -79.98 -16.66 37.23
C ALA A 23 -79.21 -15.84 36.15
N MET A 24 -79.40 -14.51 36.11
CA MET A 24 -78.62 -13.63 35.23
C MET A 24 -77.15 -13.53 35.65
N ALA A 25 -76.87 -13.43 36.97
CA ALA A 25 -75.51 -13.42 37.49
C ALA A 25 -74.76 -14.74 37.17
N GLU A 26 -75.37 -15.89 37.46
CA GLU A 26 -74.84 -17.22 37.15
C GLU A 26 -74.52 -17.38 35.66
N LYS A 27 -75.46 -17.00 34.78
CA LYS A 27 -75.28 -17.04 33.33
C LYS A 27 -74.15 -16.12 32.86
N SER A 28 -73.97 -14.95 33.47
CA SER A 28 -72.87 -14.04 33.15
C SER A 28 -71.51 -14.59 33.61
N ALA A 29 -71.45 -15.23 34.78
CA ALA A 29 -70.25 -15.89 35.29
C ALA A 29 -69.85 -17.09 34.44
N GLU A 30 -70.81 -17.89 33.97
CA GLU A 30 -70.54 -19.00 33.05
C GLU A 30 -70.02 -18.50 31.70
N GLN A 31 -70.58 -17.41 31.17
CA GLN A 31 -70.09 -16.78 29.93
C GLN A 31 -68.66 -16.24 30.08
N LEU A 32 -68.33 -15.61 31.22
CA LEU A 32 -66.99 -15.15 31.53
C LEU A 32 -65.99 -16.32 31.60
N LYS A 33 -66.32 -17.38 32.36
CA LYS A 33 -65.46 -18.57 32.50
C LYS A 33 -65.19 -19.25 31.15
N ARG A 34 -66.22 -19.40 30.29
CA ARG A 34 -66.09 -19.94 28.93
C ARG A 34 -65.28 -19.04 27.99
N PHE A 35 -65.15 -17.75 28.30
CA PHE A 35 -64.27 -16.82 27.58
C PHE A 35 -62.82 -16.95 28.08
N GLU A 36 -62.60 -16.99 29.39
CA GLU A 36 -61.28 -17.20 30.01
C GLU A 36 -60.65 -18.53 29.57
N GLU A 37 -61.39 -19.64 29.64
CA GLU A 37 -60.95 -20.97 29.17
C GLU A 37 -60.54 -20.96 27.69
N ARG A 38 -61.23 -20.16 26.85
CA ARG A 38 -60.90 -20.01 25.43
C ARG A 38 -59.63 -19.20 25.21
N MET A 39 -59.47 -18.09 25.93
CA MET A 39 -58.28 -17.26 25.87
C MET A 39 -57.03 -18.04 26.34
N GLU A 40 -57.15 -18.84 27.40
CA GLU A 40 -56.07 -19.75 27.81
C GLU A 40 -55.72 -20.78 26.74
N LEU A 41 -56.73 -21.38 26.09
CA LEU A 41 -56.51 -22.39 25.04
C LEU A 41 -55.77 -21.77 23.84
N GLN A 42 -56.20 -20.58 23.39
CA GLN A 42 -55.54 -19.85 22.31
C GLN A 42 -54.10 -19.51 22.67
N HIS A 43 -53.84 -18.97 23.87
CA HIS A 43 -52.49 -18.63 24.31
C HIS A 43 -51.57 -19.87 24.44
N ARG A 44 -52.12 -21.03 24.86
CA ARG A 44 -51.40 -22.32 24.86
C ARG A 44 -51.05 -22.77 23.44
N GLN A 45 -51.94 -22.59 22.47
CA GLN A 45 -51.71 -22.93 21.05
C GLN A 45 -50.65 -22.02 20.42
N GLU A 46 -50.75 -20.70 20.59
CA GLU A 46 -49.75 -19.71 20.14
C GLU A 46 -48.36 -20.04 20.69
N LYS A 47 -48.26 -20.29 21.99
CA LYS A 47 -47.00 -20.67 22.64
C LYS A 47 -46.42 -21.97 22.07
N HIS A 48 -47.26 -22.94 21.73
CA HIS A 48 -46.80 -24.19 21.13
C HIS A 48 -46.27 -23.99 19.70
N GLN A 49 -46.98 -23.22 18.86
CA GLN A 49 -46.55 -22.88 17.51
C GLN A 49 -45.22 -22.09 17.50
N LEU A 50 -45.06 -21.13 18.42
CA LEU A 50 -43.80 -20.38 18.57
C LEU A 50 -42.64 -21.30 18.96
N LEU A 51 -42.85 -22.25 19.88
CA LEU A 51 -41.83 -23.24 20.26
C LEU A 51 -41.46 -24.17 19.09
N GLU A 52 -42.44 -24.62 18.31
CA GLU A 52 -42.17 -25.45 17.12
C GLU A 52 -41.37 -24.68 16.05
N GLN A 53 -41.72 -23.43 15.78
CA GLN A 53 -40.98 -22.56 14.86
C GLN A 53 -39.54 -22.32 15.33
N LEU A 54 -39.31 -22.08 16.62
CA LEU A 54 -37.97 -21.93 17.20
C LEU A 54 -37.14 -23.21 17.08
N VAL A 55 -37.73 -24.38 17.36
CA VAL A 55 -37.06 -25.69 17.22
C VAL A 55 -36.72 -25.97 15.75
N LYS A 56 -37.63 -25.65 14.82
CA LYS A 56 -37.38 -25.79 13.37
C LYS A 56 -36.25 -24.88 12.90
N GLY A 57 -36.31 -23.58 13.22
CA GLY A 57 -35.27 -22.62 12.85
C GLY A 57 -33.89 -22.97 13.44
N SER A 58 -33.85 -23.49 14.68
CA SER A 58 -32.61 -23.98 15.30
C SER A 58 -32.00 -25.18 14.56
N LYS A 59 -32.83 -26.14 14.12
CA LYS A 59 -32.37 -27.28 13.29
C LYS A 59 -31.87 -26.84 11.92
N GLU A 60 -32.56 -25.91 11.27
CA GLU A 60 -32.16 -25.36 9.97
C GLU A 60 -30.84 -24.58 10.06
N ALA A 61 -30.67 -23.76 11.12
CA ALA A 61 -29.42 -23.04 11.38
C ALA A 61 -28.23 -23.99 11.68
N LEU A 62 -28.45 -25.06 12.44
CA LEU A 62 -27.44 -26.11 12.66
C LEU A 62 -27.01 -26.77 11.34
N GLY A 63 -27.97 -27.21 10.51
CA GLY A 63 -27.67 -27.83 9.21
C GLY A 63 -26.98 -26.88 8.22
N GLN A 64 -27.26 -25.58 8.26
CA GLN A 64 -26.49 -24.58 7.51
C GLN A 64 -25.06 -24.44 8.05
N GLN A 65 -24.87 -24.40 9.36
CA GLN A 65 -23.54 -24.31 9.99
C GLN A 65 -22.68 -25.55 9.68
N GLU A 66 -23.27 -26.74 9.60
CA GLU A 66 -22.56 -27.97 9.24
C GLU A 66 -22.10 -27.95 7.78
N LYS A 67 -22.97 -27.59 6.83
CA LYS A 67 -22.59 -27.41 5.42
C LYS A 67 -21.44 -26.41 5.25
N LEU A 68 -21.50 -25.27 5.93
CA LEU A 68 -20.41 -24.29 5.92
C LEU A 68 -19.10 -24.88 6.48
N LYS A 69 -19.14 -25.66 7.57
CA LYS A 69 -17.95 -26.36 8.11
C LYS A 69 -17.37 -27.36 7.10
N GLU A 70 -18.20 -28.06 6.33
CA GLU A 70 -17.76 -28.98 5.27
C GLU A 70 -17.14 -28.25 4.08
N GLU A 71 -17.76 -27.15 3.62
CA GLU A 71 -17.17 -26.29 2.59
C GLU A 71 -15.83 -25.71 3.03
N HIS A 72 -15.71 -25.20 4.26
CA HIS A 72 -14.44 -24.73 4.80
C HIS A 72 -13.38 -25.84 4.85
N ARG A 73 -13.75 -27.07 5.25
CA ARG A 73 -12.85 -28.25 5.21
C ARG A 73 -12.42 -28.59 3.78
N HIS A 74 -13.31 -28.49 2.79
CA HIS A 74 -12.96 -28.76 1.39
C HIS A 74 -12.06 -27.66 0.81
N ARG A 75 -12.36 -26.38 1.07
CA ARG A 75 -11.54 -25.23 0.64
C ARG A 75 -10.15 -25.30 1.26
N ALA A 76 -10.04 -25.66 2.54
CA ALA A 76 -8.75 -25.87 3.21
C ALA A 76 -7.92 -26.97 2.53
N LYS A 77 -8.50 -28.15 2.25
CA LYS A 77 -7.82 -29.24 1.52
C LYS A 77 -7.32 -28.78 0.14
N LEU A 78 -8.13 -28.03 -0.60
CA LEU A 78 -7.77 -27.51 -1.92
C LEU A 78 -6.62 -26.49 -1.84
N LEU A 79 -6.60 -25.63 -0.82
CA LEU A 79 -5.50 -24.70 -0.57
C LEU A 79 -4.20 -25.43 -0.21
N THR A 80 -4.25 -26.46 0.64
CA THR A 80 -3.07 -27.29 0.97
C THR A 80 -2.48 -27.99 -0.26
N LEU A 81 -3.33 -28.46 -1.19
CA LEU A 81 -2.87 -29.04 -2.46
C LEU A 81 -2.19 -27.99 -3.34
N LYS A 82 -2.85 -26.85 -3.59
CA LYS A 82 -2.28 -25.75 -4.39
C LYS A 82 -0.97 -25.18 -3.82
N LEU A 83 -0.83 -25.15 -2.49
CA LEU A 83 0.43 -24.74 -1.85
C LEU A 83 1.57 -25.70 -2.22
N ARG A 84 1.35 -27.02 -2.13
CA ARG A 84 2.34 -28.03 -2.50
C ARG A 84 2.69 -28.01 -3.99
N GLU A 85 1.69 -27.77 -4.85
CA GLU A 85 1.90 -27.59 -6.29
C GLU A 85 2.78 -26.36 -6.57
N ALA A 86 2.54 -25.24 -5.88
CA ALA A 86 3.36 -24.03 -6.00
C ALA A 86 4.78 -24.19 -5.41
N GLU A 87 4.93 -24.93 -4.32
CA GLU A 87 6.24 -25.30 -3.75
C GLU A 87 7.06 -26.16 -4.73
N GLN A 88 6.43 -27.17 -5.36
CA GLN A 88 7.08 -27.99 -6.38
C GLN A 88 7.44 -27.18 -7.63
N GLN A 89 6.57 -26.26 -8.08
CA GLN A 89 6.87 -25.37 -9.21
C GLN A 89 8.08 -24.47 -8.89
N ARG A 90 8.13 -23.86 -7.70
CA ARG A 90 9.28 -23.05 -7.25
C ARG A 90 10.58 -23.87 -7.20
N GLN A 91 10.54 -25.11 -6.70
CA GLN A 91 11.71 -25.99 -6.68
C GLN A 91 12.20 -26.32 -8.10
N GLN A 92 11.29 -26.62 -9.03
CA GLN A 92 11.63 -26.85 -10.44
C GLN A 92 12.19 -25.60 -11.14
N GLU A 93 11.66 -24.42 -10.82
CA GLU A 93 12.11 -23.14 -11.38
C GLU A 93 13.51 -22.76 -10.86
N ILE A 94 13.77 -22.90 -9.55
CA ILE A 94 15.09 -22.70 -8.94
C ILE A 94 16.13 -23.64 -9.57
N GLU A 95 15.81 -24.92 -9.73
CA GLU A 95 16.73 -25.89 -10.31
C GLU A 95 16.93 -25.66 -11.83
N ARG A 96 15.93 -25.13 -12.56
CA ARG A 96 16.12 -24.65 -13.95
C ARG A 96 17.08 -23.47 -14.03
N VAL A 97 16.86 -22.42 -13.22
CA VAL A 97 17.74 -21.24 -13.19
C VAL A 97 19.17 -21.64 -12.85
N ARG A 98 19.36 -22.52 -11.86
CA ARG A 98 20.67 -23.08 -11.49
C ARG A 98 21.36 -23.81 -12.65
N GLN A 99 20.61 -24.56 -13.45
CA GLN A 99 21.15 -25.25 -14.64
C GLN A 99 21.47 -24.28 -15.78
N GLU A 100 20.68 -23.23 -15.98
CA GLU A 100 20.92 -22.20 -17.00
C GLU A 100 22.14 -21.33 -16.63
N GLU A 101 22.25 -20.87 -15.38
CA GLU A 101 23.44 -20.23 -14.84
C GLU A 101 24.68 -21.12 -14.98
N GLY A 102 24.58 -22.41 -14.61
CA GLY A 102 25.70 -23.35 -14.72
C GLY A 102 26.18 -23.53 -16.17
N ARG A 103 25.26 -23.57 -17.13
CA ARG A 103 25.57 -23.58 -18.57
C ARG A 103 26.15 -22.26 -19.07
N GLU A 104 25.82 -21.13 -18.45
CA GLU A 104 26.39 -19.82 -18.77
C GLU A 104 27.80 -19.66 -18.22
N ARG A 105 28.03 -20.01 -16.95
CA ARG A 105 29.36 -20.07 -16.33
C ARG A 105 30.30 -20.99 -17.11
N MET A 106 29.81 -22.13 -17.59
CA MET A 106 30.60 -23.04 -18.43
C MET A 106 30.95 -22.43 -19.80
N ARG A 107 29.98 -21.80 -20.49
CA ARG A 107 30.23 -21.06 -21.74
C ARG A 107 31.26 -19.94 -21.54
N ARG A 108 31.20 -19.21 -20.42
CA ARG A 108 32.17 -18.18 -20.06
C ARG A 108 33.56 -18.77 -19.86
N LEU A 109 33.72 -19.85 -19.08
CA LEU A 109 35.00 -20.51 -18.87
C LEU A 109 35.65 -21.03 -20.16
N CYS A 110 34.88 -21.65 -21.06
CA CYS A 110 35.39 -22.06 -22.36
C CYS A 110 35.87 -20.87 -23.22
N SER A 111 35.16 -19.74 -23.17
CA SER A 111 35.58 -18.49 -23.84
C SER A 111 36.90 -17.97 -23.28
N LEU A 112 37.08 -17.97 -21.95
CA LEU A 112 38.31 -17.51 -21.29
C LEU A 112 39.51 -18.41 -21.62
N GLN A 113 39.29 -19.73 -21.69
CA GLN A 113 40.28 -20.70 -22.15
C GLN A 113 40.66 -20.46 -23.63
N GLN A 114 39.68 -20.19 -24.50
CA GLN A 114 39.91 -19.91 -25.91
C GLN A 114 40.68 -18.59 -26.13
N GLU A 115 40.36 -17.53 -25.38
CA GLU A 115 41.13 -16.28 -25.40
C GLU A 115 42.59 -16.52 -24.96
N ALA A 116 42.84 -17.28 -23.89
CA ALA A 116 44.19 -17.58 -23.44
C ALA A 116 45.00 -18.39 -24.48
N LEU A 117 44.35 -19.34 -25.16
CA LEU A 117 44.97 -20.11 -26.25
C LEU A 117 45.30 -19.25 -27.47
N GLN A 118 44.47 -18.25 -27.81
CA GLN A 118 44.79 -17.28 -28.86
C GLN A 118 45.98 -16.38 -28.47
N LEU A 119 46.05 -15.96 -27.20
CA LEU A 119 47.16 -15.15 -26.69
C LEU A 119 48.48 -15.92 -26.69
N ILE A 120 48.50 -17.21 -26.29
CA ILE A 120 49.74 -17.99 -26.35
C ILE A 120 50.17 -18.30 -27.79
N GLN A 121 49.21 -18.47 -28.71
CA GLN A 121 49.52 -18.66 -30.13
C GLN A 121 50.19 -17.42 -30.75
N LYS A 122 49.82 -16.20 -30.34
CA LYS A 122 50.55 -14.98 -30.73
C LYS A 122 51.99 -15.01 -30.25
N ILE A 123 52.21 -15.21 -28.95
CA ILE A 123 53.55 -15.34 -28.35
C ILE A 123 54.40 -16.37 -29.11
N GLN A 124 53.80 -17.51 -29.50
CA GLN A 124 54.47 -18.57 -30.28
C GLN A 124 54.84 -18.16 -31.73
N VAL A 125 54.04 -17.31 -32.39
CA VAL A 125 54.36 -16.77 -33.72
C VAL A 125 55.51 -15.76 -33.64
N ASP A 126 55.54 -14.95 -32.58
CA ASP A 126 56.51 -13.86 -32.40
C ASP A 126 57.94 -14.35 -32.12
N TYR A 127 58.15 -15.64 -31.79
CA TYR A 127 59.49 -16.26 -31.71
C TYR A 127 60.33 -16.05 -32.98
N LYS A 128 59.70 -15.96 -34.16
CA LYS A 128 60.40 -15.67 -35.43
C LYS A 128 60.98 -14.26 -35.50
N GLN A 129 60.46 -13.32 -34.72
CA GLN A 129 61.03 -11.99 -34.53
C GLN A 129 62.08 -11.98 -33.40
N GLN A 130 61.92 -12.83 -32.38
CA GLN A 130 62.89 -12.97 -31.28
C GLN A 130 64.28 -13.39 -31.77
N GLU A 131 64.38 -14.38 -32.67
CA GLU A 131 65.67 -14.77 -33.27
C GLU A 131 66.34 -13.61 -34.04
N ALA A 132 65.54 -12.74 -34.67
CA ALA A 132 66.02 -11.56 -35.40
C ALA A 132 66.39 -10.37 -34.49
N LEU A 133 65.99 -10.40 -33.22
CA LEU A 133 66.22 -9.35 -32.20
C LEU A 133 67.13 -9.78 -31.04
N ARG A 134 67.46 -11.07 -30.93
CA ARG A 134 68.29 -11.68 -29.86
C ARG A 134 67.77 -11.46 -28.43
N VAL A 135 66.45 -11.43 -28.25
CA VAL A 135 65.81 -11.36 -26.92
C VAL A 135 65.38 -12.77 -26.49
N ASP A 136 65.79 -13.21 -25.29
CA ASP A 136 65.26 -14.43 -24.68
C ASP A 136 63.93 -14.15 -23.97
N LEU A 137 62.85 -14.72 -24.50
CA LEU A 137 61.51 -14.67 -23.90
C LEU A 137 60.98 -16.06 -23.51
N SER A 138 61.86 -17.07 -23.43
CA SER A 138 61.51 -18.44 -23.04
C SER A 138 60.72 -18.52 -21.73
N ALA A 139 61.13 -17.77 -20.71
CA ALA A 139 60.47 -17.69 -19.40
C ALA A 139 59.00 -17.23 -19.50
N TYR A 140 58.69 -16.27 -20.39
CA TYR A 140 57.32 -15.80 -20.61
C TYR A 140 56.47 -16.86 -21.33
N GLY A 141 57.04 -17.56 -22.31
CA GLY A 141 56.41 -18.71 -22.94
C GLY A 141 56.09 -19.83 -21.95
N HIS A 142 57.00 -20.14 -21.02
CA HIS A 142 56.75 -21.11 -19.94
C HIS A 142 55.64 -20.65 -19.00
N ARG A 143 55.60 -19.38 -18.57
CA ARG A 143 54.52 -18.87 -17.71
C ARG A 143 53.15 -18.86 -18.42
N GLY A 144 53.10 -18.49 -19.70
CA GLY A 144 51.87 -18.58 -20.49
C GLY A 144 51.33 -20.02 -20.59
N ASN A 145 52.21 -21.01 -20.82
CA ASN A 145 51.82 -22.41 -20.83
C ASN A 145 51.27 -22.87 -19.47
N GLN A 146 51.85 -22.41 -18.36
CA GLN A 146 51.36 -22.68 -17.01
C GLN A 146 49.94 -22.15 -16.79
N ILE A 147 49.64 -20.94 -17.27
CA ILE A 147 48.30 -20.32 -17.20
C ILE A 147 47.27 -21.11 -18.03
N CYS A 148 47.62 -21.51 -19.26
CA CYS A 148 46.78 -22.40 -20.07
C CYS A 148 46.52 -23.75 -19.38
N GLY A 149 47.49 -24.29 -18.65
CA GLY A 149 47.33 -25.50 -17.82
C GLY A 149 46.38 -25.31 -16.64
N ILE A 150 46.44 -24.16 -15.96
CA ILE A 150 45.51 -23.79 -14.87
C ILE A 150 44.09 -23.70 -15.43
N LEU A 151 43.86 -22.91 -16.48
CA LEU A 151 42.54 -22.76 -17.12
C LEU A 151 41.95 -24.10 -17.56
N SER A 152 42.75 -24.97 -18.19
CA SER A 152 42.32 -26.29 -18.63
C SER A 152 41.96 -27.22 -17.45
N THR A 153 42.64 -27.07 -16.31
CA THR A 153 42.34 -27.81 -15.06
C THR A 153 41.05 -27.30 -14.41
N VAL A 154 40.80 -25.98 -14.42
CA VAL A 154 39.54 -25.39 -13.92
C VAL A 154 38.35 -25.85 -14.76
N VAL A 155 38.44 -25.78 -16.09
CA VAL A 155 37.38 -26.26 -17.02
C VAL A 155 37.07 -27.74 -16.78
N ARG A 156 38.11 -28.60 -16.74
CA ARG A 156 37.94 -30.04 -16.49
C ARG A 156 37.29 -30.31 -15.13
N SER A 157 37.83 -29.75 -14.04
CA SER A 157 37.30 -29.99 -12.69
C SER A 157 35.89 -29.42 -12.48
N SER A 158 35.52 -28.36 -13.21
CA SER A 158 34.15 -27.81 -13.21
C SER A 158 33.17 -28.72 -13.96
N SER A 159 33.63 -29.38 -15.03
CA SER A 159 32.83 -30.38 -15.76
C SER A 159 32.66 -31.67 -14.95
N GLU A 160 33.69 -32.09 -14.21
CA GLU A 160 33.62 -33.23 -13.28
C GLU A 160 32.67 -32.95 -12.09
N ARG A 161 32.57 -31.69 -11.66
CA ARG A 161 31.61 -31.21 -10.64
C ARG A 161 30.22 -30.85 -11.21
N GLY A 162 29.96 -31.13 -12.49
CA GLY A 162 28.67 -30.91 -13.16
C GLY A 162 28.45 -29.47 -13.65
N TYR A 163 28.56 -28.48 -12.75
CA TYR A 163 28.46 -27.07 -13.10
C TYR A 163 29.55 -26.23 -12.40
N PRO A 164 30.12 -25.20 -13.05
CA PRO A 164 31.13 -24.35 -12.43
C PRO A 164 30.55 -23.46 -11.33
N THR A 165 31.34 -23.23 -10.30
CA THR A 165 31.06 -22.21 -9.28
C THR A 165 31.39 -20.81 -9.80
N GLN A 166 31.01 -19.78 -9.03
CA GLN A 166 31.44 -18.40 -9.32
C GLN A 166 32.95 -18.23 -9.10
N ASP A 167 33.56 -19.00 -8.20
CA ASP A 167 34.98 -18.97 -7.91
C ASP A 167 35.81 -19.55 -9.06
N ASP A 168 35.32 -20.65 -9.68
CA ASP A 168 35.94 -21.23 -10.89
C ASP A 168 36.01 -20.19 -12.03
N VAL A 169 34.91 -19.45 -12.27
CA VAL A 169 34.88 -18.37 -13.27
C VAL A 169 35.85 -17.24 -12.91
N SER A 170 35.84 -16.81 -11.64
CA SER A 170 36.68 -15.70 -11.16
C SER A 170 38.18 -16.02 -11.25
N LEU A 171 38.56 -17.26 -10.94
CA LEU A 171 39.93 -17.78 -11.13
C LEU A 171 40.31 -17.81 -12.62
N GLY A 172 39.36 -18.14 -13.51
CA GLY A 172 39.55 -18.09 -14.96
C GLY A 172 39.78 -16.67 -15.48
N GLU A 173 39.01 -15.70 -14.98
CA GLU A 173 39.16 -14.28 -15.38
C GLU A 173 40.49 -13.70 -14.87
N HIS A 174 40.89 -14.00 -13.62
CA HIS A 174 42.22 -13.65 -13.11
C HIS A 174 43.35 -14.26 -13.94
N SER A 175 43.25 -15.55 -14.27
CA SER A 175 44.24 -16.26 -15.09
C SER A 175 44.39 -15.62 -16.48
N LEU A 176 43.28 -15.24 -17.12
CA LEU A 176 43.31 -14.54 -18.40
C LEU A 176 43.84 -13.10 -18.29
N GLN A 177 43.58 -12.41 -17.18
CA GLN A 177 44.14 -11.08 -16.92
C GLN A 177 45.66 -11.14 -16.74
N GLU A 178 46.18 -12.16 -16.04
CA GLU A 178 47.62 -12.40 -15.94
C GLU A 178 48.24 -12.67 -17.33
N MET A 179 47.58 -13.49 -18.16
CA MET A 179 48.01 -13.75 -19.54
C MET A 179 48.09 -12.47 -20.38
N LYS A 180 47.10 -11.58 -20.26
CA LYS A 180 47.08 -10.29 -20.96
C LYS A 180 48.18 -9.34 -20.45
N MET A 181 48.52 -9.37 -19.17
CA MET A 181 49.66 -8.63 -18.62
C MET A 181 51.02 -9.15 -19.11
N LEU A 182 51.17 -10.47 -19.29
CA LEU A 182 52.37 -11.07 -19.87
C LEU A 182 52.55 -10.66 -21.34
N VAL A 183 51.50 -10.73 -22.16
CA VAL A 183 51.53 -10.26 -23.56
C VAL A 183 51.91 -8.78 -23.64
N ASN A 184 51.27 -7.92 -22.85
CA ASN A 184 51.60 -6.48 -22.78
C ASN A 184 53.04 -6.20 -22.31
N THR A 185 53.72 -7.16 -21.68
CA THR A 185 55.13 -7.06 -21.27
C THR A 185 56.07 -7.51 -22.39
N ILE A 186 55.74 -8.62 -23.05
CA ILE A 186 56.43 -9.12 -24.25
C ILE A 186 56.43 -8.07 -25.36
N GLU A 187 55.26 -7.49 -25.67
CA GLU A 187 55.12 -6.44 -26.70
C GLU A 187 56.01 -5.22 -26.41
N LYS A 188 56.21 -4.86 -25.14
CA LYS A 188 57.10 -3.76 -24.72
C LYS A 188 58.58 -4.11 -24.84
N GLU A 189 58.99 -5.31 -24.45
CA GLU A 189 60.38 -5.75 -24.61
C GLU A 189 60.75 -5.92 -26.09
N LEU A 190 59.84 -6.44 -26.91
CA LEU A 190 60.01 -6.51 -28.37
C LEU A 190 60.11 -5.12 -29.00
N ALA A 191 59.22 -4.18 -28.65
CA ALA A 191 59.31 -2.80 -29.13
C ALA A 191 60.62 -2.11 -28.67
N ALA A 192 61.03 -2.29 -27.42
CA ALA A 192 62.29 -1.75 -26.91
C ALA A 192 63.52 -2.38 -27.61
N ALA A 193 63.48 -3.66 -27.96
CA ALA A 193 64.54 -4.33 -28.72
C ALA A 193 64.55 -3.89 -30.19
N GLU A 194 63.39 -3.67 -30.80
CA GLU A 194 63.30 -3.06 -32.14
C GLU A 194 63.89 -1.64 -32.15
N GLU A 195 63.54 -0.78 -31.20
CA GLU A 195 64.09 0.59 -31.14
C GLU A 195 65.60 0.59 -30.83
N ARG A 196 66.10 -0.33 -29.98
CA ARG A 196 67.54 -0.53 -29.80
C ARG A 196 68.22 -0.94 -31.11
N LYS A 197 67.66 -1.92 -31.83
CA LYS A 197 68.21 -2.38 -33.11
C LYS A 197 68.15 -1.29 -34.17
N LYS A 198 67.06 -0.51 -34.24
CA LYS A 198 66.95 0.67 -35.12
C LYS A 198 68.01 1.70 -34.76
N ALA A 199 68.22 2.01 -33.48
CA ALA A 199 69.25 2.93 -33.02
C ALA A 199 70.69 2.42 -33.28
N GLU A 200 70.95 1.12 -33.19
CA GLU A 200 72.24 0.52 -33.57
C GLU A 200 72.46 0.58 -35.10
N ASP A 201 71.44 0.23 -35.89
CA ASP A 201 71.44 0.34 -37.35
C ASP A 201 71.57 1.81 -37.81
N GLU A 202 70.94 2.75 -37.12
CA GLU A 202 70.98 4.18 -37.40
C GLU A 202 72.32 4.78 -36.96
N ALA A 203 72.89 4.42 -35.81
CA ALA A 203 74.24 4.82 -35.42
C ALA A 203 75.32 4.23 -36.34
N ALA A 204 75.12 3.01 -36.87
CA ALA A 204 75.97 2.43 -37.90
C ALA A 204 75.82 3.18 -39.24
N LYS A 205 74.59 3.56 -39.61
CA LYS A 205 74.32 4.37 -40.82
C LYS A 205 74.77 5.83 -40.66
N GLU A 206 74.78 6.41 -39.46
CA GLU A 206 75.34 7.74 -39.18
C GLU A 206 76.85 7.71 -39.32
N LYS A 207 77.55 6.70 -38.77
CA LYS A 207 78.98 6.50 -39.03
C LYS A 207 79.32 6.28 -40.52
N GLN A 208 78.36 5.87 -41.35
CA GLN A 208 78.50 5.86 -42.83
C GLN A 208 78.04 7.16 -43.51
N LYS A 209 77.14 7.95 -42.91
CA LYS A 209 76.57 9.19 -43.47
C LYS A 209 77.32 10.46 -43.08
N GLU A 210 77.97 10.50 -41.91
CA GLU A 210 78.94 11.56 -41.58
C GLU A 210 80.06 11.62 -42.62
N ALA A 211 80.39 10.48 -43.25
CA ALA A 211 81.32 10.38 -44.36
C ALA A 211 80.74 10.76 -45.75
N GLN A 212 79.43 11.01 -45.88
CA GLN A 212 78.76 11.20 -47.18
C GLN A 212 77.71 12.32 -47.28
N GLN A 213 77.26 12.95 -46.20
CA GLN A 213 76.20 13.98 -46.26
C GLN A 213 76.51 15.28 -45.47
N ILE A 214 77.63 15.93 -45.80
CA ILE A 214 77.65 17.41 -45.83
C ILE A 214 76.91 17.88 -47.10
N GLN A 215 75.63 17.54 -47.21
CA GLN A 215 74.73 18.03 -48.26
C GLN A 215 73.25 17.86 -47.85
N GLN A 216 72.71 18.93 -47.27
CA GLN A 216 71.32 19.41 -47.33
C GLN A 216 70.21 18.35 -47.11
N GLN A 217 69.67 18.16 -45.91
CA GLN A 217 68.69 19.03 -45.21
C GLN A 217 67.37 19.34 -45.96
N GLN A 218 66.25 19.02 -45.28
CA GLN A 218 64.91 19.66 -45.34
C GLN A 218 64.04 19.45 -46.60
N ALA A 219 62.71 19.30 -46.53
CA ALA A 219 61.77 19.11 -45.40
C ALA A 219 60.46 18.38 -45.84
N LYS A 220 59.53 18.11 -44.91
CA LYS A 220 58.32 17.28 -45.11
C LYS A 220 57.01 18.07 -45.30
N LEU A 221 56.19 17.62 -46.27
CA LEU A 221 54.74 17.31 -46.29
C LEU A 221 53.66 18.13 -45.52
N GLN A 222 52.41 17.92 -45.96
CA GLN A 222 51.17 18.70 -45.67
C GLN A 222 50.30 18.14 -44.51
N THR A 223 49.17 18.80 -44.19
CA THR A 223 48.11 18.29 -43.29
C THR A 223 46.70 18.84 -43.66
N PRO A 224 45.60 18.07 -43.49
CA PRO A 224 44.20 18.55 -43.62
C PRO A 224 43.32 18.34 -42.36
N ALA A 225 42.08 18.87 -42.40
CA ALA A 225 40.97 18.71 -41.42
C ALA A 225 39.95 17.63 -41.90
N PRO A 226 38.67 17.48 -41.43
CA PRO A 226 37.89 18.08 -40.31
C PRO A 226 37.34 16.96 -39.33
N THR A 227 36.12 16.83 -38.73
CA THR A 227 34.77 17.46 -38.82
C THR A 227 33.85 17.12 -37.62
N GLN A 228 32.92 18.03 -37.25
CA GLN A 228 31.55 17.86 -36.67
C GLN A 228 31.21 16.94 -35.46
N ASP A 229 30.15 17.33 -34.71
CA ASP A 229 29.40 16.51 -33.74
C ASP A 229 27.89 16.92 -33.72
N GLN A 230 26.98 15.99 -33.40
CA GLN A 230 25.53 16.22 -33.22
C GLN A 230 24.91 15.24 -32.20
N LYS A 231 23.99 15.73 -31.35
CA LYS A 231 23.29 14.91 -30.34
C LYS A 231 21.79 14.81 -30.57
N GLN A 232 21.26 13.59 -30.44
CA GLN A 232 19.82 13.30 -30.37
C GLN A 232 19.34 13.20 -28.90
N THR A 233 18.03 13.33 -28.70
CA THR A 233 17.38 13.24 -27.38
C THR A 233 16.40 12.04 -27.34
N LYS A 234 16.33 11.31 -26.22
CA LYS A 234 15.38 10.19 -26.00
C LYS A 234 14.25 10.58 -25.03
N ARG A 235 13.14 9.84 -25.08
CA ARG A 235 12.04 9.89 -24.09
C ARG A 235 12.22 8.80 -23.04
N GLU A 236 11.71 9.06 -21.82
CA GLU A 236 11.76 8.15 -20.66
C GLU A 236 10.42 7.38 -20.47
N GLY A 237 10.44 6.36 -19.61
CA GLY A 237 9.28 5.51 -19.28
C GLY A 237 8.61 5.84 -17.94
N LEU A 238 7.76 4.90 -17.45
CA LEU A 238 7.08 5.00 -16.15
C LEU A 238 8.08 5.16 -14.99
N GLN A 239 7.71 5.96 -13.98
CA GLN A 239 8.63 6.38 -12.93
C GLN A 239 8.44 5.58 -11.63
N LYS A 240 9.52 4.94 -11.16
CA LYS A 240 9.52 4.15 -9.90
C LYS A 240 9.58 5.00 -8.61
N LYS A 241 9.38 6.32 -8.69
CA LYS A 241 9.47 7.26 -7.54
C LYS A 241 8.46 8.40 -7.68
N ALA A 242 7.94 8.86 -6.54
CA ALA A 242 7.07 10.03 -6.43
C ALA A 242 7.73 11.31 -6.96
N SER A 243 6.93 12.32 -7.32
CA SER A 243 7.45 13.62 -7.75
C SER A 243 8.30 14.28 -6.65
N LYS A 244 9.38 14.99 -7.03
CA LYS A 244 10.28 15.64 -6.07
C LYS A 244 9.54 16.59 -5.11
N GLY A 245 8.54 17.32 -5.62
CA GLY A 245 7.70 18.21 -4.82
C GLY A 245 6.79 17.46 -3.84
N THR A 246 6.16 16.36 -4.27
CA THR A 246 5.31 15.53 -3.40
C THR A 246 6.13 14.94 -2.25
N LEU A 247 7.33 14.42 -2.55
CA LEU A 247 8.22 13.85 -1.55
C LEU A 247 8.72 14.90 -0.55
N GLN A 248 9.06 16.11 -1.01
CA GLN A 248 9.45 17.20 -0.11
C GLN A 248 8.30 17.56 0.85
N ARG A 249 7.08 17.76 0.33
CA ARG A 249 5.92 18.12 1.16
C ARG A 249 5.54 17.02 2.16
N PHE A 250 5.73 15.74 1.80
CA PHE A 250 5.61 14.63 2.74
C PHE A 250 6.63 14.71 3.89
N LEU A 251 7.92 14.97 3.58
CA LEU A 251 8.98 15.09 4.59
C LEU A 251 8.79 16.31 5.50
N GLU A 252 8.24 17.42 4.99
CA GLU A 252 7.81 18.56 5.81
C GLU A 252 6.72 18.17 6.80
N LEU A 253 5.67 17.50 6.34
CA LEU A 253 4.55 17.05 7.19
C LEU A 253 5.00 16.05 8.26
N GLN A 254 5.90 15.11 7.94
CA GLN A 254 6.45 14.20 8.96
C GLN A 254 7.28 14.93 10.01
N LYS A 255 8.08 15.94 9.64
CA LYS A 255 8.81 16.79 10.60
C LYS A 255 7.88 17.57 11.53
N VAL A 256 6.76 18.08 11.02
CA VAL A 256 5.72 18.75 11.85
C VAL A 256 5.10 17.77 12.84
N LEU A 257 4.81 16.53 12.43
CA LEU A 257 4.29 15.50 13.32
C LEU A 257 5.31 15.09 14.38
N GLU A 258 6.58 14.86 14.02
CA GLU A 258 7.65 14.54 14.97
C GLU A 258 7.86 15.65 16.00
N LEU A 259 7.87 16.91 15.57
CA LEU A 259 8.03 18.06 16.48
C LEU A 259 6.84 18.15 17.45
N CYS A 260 5.61 18.01 16.93
CA CYS A 260 4.41 18.01 17.77
C CYS A 260 4.37 16.81 18.73
N GLN A 261 4.87 15.64 18.31
CA GLN A 261 4.99 14.45 19.16
C GLN A 261 6.03 14.67 20.27
N LYS A 262 7.23 15.17 19.96
CA LYS A 262 8.29 15.48 20.94
C LYS A 262 7.84 16.51 21.99
N VAL A 263 7.16 17.59 21.57
CA VAL A 263 6.54 18.55 22.51
C VAL A 263 5.48 17.85 23.39
N CYS A 264 4.66 16.95 22.83
CA CYS A 264 3.68 16.20 23.60
C CYS A 264 4.28 15.08 24.48
N GLU A 265 5.52 14.66 24.26
CA GLU A 265 6.19 13.61 25.05
C GLU A 265 6.50 14.07 26.47
N GLU A 266 6.70 15.37 26.73
CA GLU A 266 6.80 15.91 28.09
C GLU A 266 5.52 15.63 28.90
N LEU A 267 4.36 15.87 28.30
CA LEU A 267 3.04 15.54 28.87
C LEU A 267 2.79 14.01 28.92
N ALA A 268 3.38 13.23 28.00
CA ALA A 268 3.25 11.78 27.98
C ALA A 268 4.10 11.07 29.06
N THR A 269 5.30 11.57 29.32
CA THR A 269 6.29 10.98 30.24
C THR A 269 6.14 11.44 31.69
N CYS A 270 5.52 12.62 31.92
CA CYS A 270 5.33 13.15 33.26
C CYS A 270 4.64 12.14 34.21
N LYS A 271 5.28 11.88 35.35
CA LYS A 271 4.85 10.85 36.31
C LYS A 271 3.76 11.32 37.29
N ASP A 272 3.53 12.63 37.40
CA ASP A 272 2.55 13.24 38.31
C ASP A 272 1.10 12.74 38.06
N PRO A 273 0.37 12.30 39.10
CA PRO A 273 -1.04 11.93 39.01
C PRO A 273 -1.97 13.01 38.45
N GLN A 274 -1.77 14.31 38.76
CA GLN A 274 -2.66 15.37 38.25
C GLN A 274 -2.45 15.60 36.75
N THR A 275 -1.20 15.68 36.30
CA THR A 275 -0.81 15.82 34.90
C THR A 275 -1.29 14.63 34.07
N LYS A 276 -1.17 13.39 34.57
CA LYS A 276 -1.75 12.19 33.94
C LYS A 276 -3.27 12.25 33.80
N LYS A 277 -3.96 12.74 34.83
CA LYS A 277 -5.41 12.92 34.85
C LYS A 277 -5.86 14.00 33.85
N ILE A 278 -5.20 15.17 33.84
CA ILE A 278 -5.42 16.24 32.87
C ILE A 278 -5.22 15.70 31.45
N ARG A 279 -4.12 15.00 31.17
CA ARG A 279 -3.85 14.38 29.86
C ARG A 279 -4.98 13.43 29.42
N ALA A 280 -5.44 12.55 30.31
CA ALA A 280 -6.50 11.58 30.00
C ALA A 280 -7.86 12.27 29.76
N ASP A 281 -8.18 13.28 30.56
CA ASP A 281 -9.42 14.05 30.43
C ASP A 281 -9.37 14.96 29.16
N LEU A 282 -8.24 15.63 28.85
CA LEU A 282 -7.99 16.35 27.59
C LEU A 282 -8.09 15.44 26.35
N GLN A 283 -7.57 14.21 26.41
CA GLN A 283 -7.68 13.26 25.30
C GLN A 283 -9.15 12.87 25.08
N ARG A 284 -9.86 12.47 26.15
CA ARG A 284 -11.28 12.07 26.08
C ARG A 284 -12.17 13.20 25.55
N ALA A 285 -11.85 14.45 25.89
CA ALA A 285 -12.58 15.64 25.45
C ALA A 285 -12.69 15.78 23.92
N VAL A 286 -11.75 15.24 23.13
CA VAL A 286 -11.84 15.21 21.65
C VAL A 286 -12.05 13.81 21.07
N THR A 287 -11.52 12.75 21.67
CA THR A 287 -11.68 11.41 21.09
C THR A 287 -13.10 10.85 21.23
N THR A 288 -13.82 11.19 22.31
CA THR A 288 -15.20 10.73 22.50
C THR A 288 -16.18 11.39 21.52
N PRO A 289 -16.20 12.73 21.32
CA PRO A 289 -17.05 13.34 20.31
C PRO A 289 -16.78 12.83 18.89
N VAL A 290 -15.51 12.63 18.50
CA VAL A 290 -15.18 12.10 17.16
C VAL A 290 -15.73 10.68 16.95
N SER A 291 -15.75 9.82 17.99
CA SER A 291 -16.43 8.52 17.94
C SER A 291 -17.94 8.54 18.19
N GLN A 292 -18.56 9.73 18.18
CA GLN A 292 -20.02 9.90 18.21
C GLN A 292 -20.56 10.50 16.89
N ILE A 293 -19.71 10.66 15.86
CA ILE A 293 -20.12 11.12 14.53
C ILE A 293 -20.99 10.04 13.87
N SER A 294 -22.31 10.29 13.77
CA SER A 294 -23.27 9.38 13.15
C SER A 294 -23.62 9.82 11.72
N SER A 295 -24.16 8.88 10.93
CA SER A 295 -24.81 9.14 9.64
C SER A 295 -26.32 9.39 9.77
N VAL A 296 -26.84 9.60 10.98
CA VAL A 296 -28.30 9.65 11.25
C VAL A 296 -28.88 11.06 11.07
N SER A 297 -28.16 12.12 11.44
CA SER A 297 -28.66 13.51 11.38
C SER A 297 -27.53 14.53 11.27
N GLY A 298 -27.75 15.59 10.48
CA GLY A 298 -26.82 16.71 10.35
C GLY A 298 -26.77 17.59 11.59
N SER A 299 -27.83 17.59 12.41
CA SER A 299 -27.82 18.18 13.75
C SER A 299 -26.77 17.53 14.67
N GLN A 300 -26.70 16.20 14.75
CA GLN A 300 -25.67 15.49 15.55
C GLN A 300 -24.24 15.73 15.04
N VAL A 301 -24.04 15.79 13.73
CA VAL A 301 -22.75 16.14 13.12
C VAL A 301 -22.33 17.57 13.48
N ARG A 302 -23.28 18.52 13.44
CA ARG A 302 -23.06 19.91 13.86
C ARG A 302 -22.75 20.03 15.34
N ASP A 303 -23.54 19.40 16.21
CA ASP A 303 -23.31 19.33 17.66
C ASP A 303 -21.89 18.84 17.98
N THR A 304 -21.42 17.84 17.23
CA THR A 304 -20.09 17.26 17.40
C THR A 304 -18.99 18.22 16.98
N PHE A 305 -19.13 18.87 15.82
CA PHE A 305 -18.24 19.96 15.41
C PHE A 305 -18.23 21.10 16.44
N ASP A 306 -19.40 21.59 16.86
CA ASP A 306 -19.51 22.72 17.77
C ASP A 306 -18.93 22.38 19.17
N LYS A 307 -19.07 21.14 19.67
CA LYS A 307 -18.40 20.68 20.91
C LYS A 307 -16.87 20.75 20.78
N ILE A 308 -16.29 20.16 19.73
CA ILE A 308 -14.83 20.15 19.49
C ILE A 308 -14.30 21.57 19.26
N ASN A 309 -15.00 22.35 18.44
CA ASN A 309 -14.65 23.74 18.14
C ASN A 309 -14.68 24.64 19.39
N ASN A 310 -15.74 24.56 20.22
CA ASN A 310 -15.79 25.33 21.46
C ASN A 310 -14.64 24.97 22.42
N PHE A 311 -14.27 23.69 22.50
CA PHE A 311 -13.12 23.24 23.30
C PHE A 311 -11.79 23.79 22.75
N LEU A 312 -11.56 23.73 21.43
CA LEU A 312 -10.37 24.31 20.78
C LEU A 312 -10.30 25.84 20.92
N MET A 313 -11.43 26.54 21.01
CA MET A 313 -11.50 27.96 21.38
C MET A 313 -11.15 28.24 22.86
N GLY A 314 -10.80 27.23 23.64
CA GLY A 314 -10.49 27.37 25.07
C GLY A 314 -11.71 27.52 25.97
N LYS A 315 -12.94 27.23 25.50
CA LYS A 315 -14.13 27.25 26.35
C LYS A 315 -14.19 25.99 27.23
N PRO A 316 -14.75 26.09 28.45
CA PRO A 316 -15.01 24.91 29.27
C PRO A 316 -16.03 23.98 28.60
N ILE A 317 -15.75 22.67 28.63
CA ILE A 317 -16.74 21.63 28.30
C ILE A 317 -16.91 20.67 29.48
N VAL A 318 -18.07 20.03 29.58
CA VAL A 318 -18.32 18.96 30.57
C VAL A 318 -18.10 17.60 29.93
N SER A 319 -17.23 16.78 30.53
CA SER A 319 -16.99 15.40 30.12
C SER A 319 -16.83 14.53 31.37
N ALA A 320 -17.55 13.40 31.42
CA ALA A 320 -17.63 12.50 32.58
C ALA A 320 -17.87 13.23 33.93
N GLY A 321 -18.75 14.23 33.95
CA GLY A 321 -19.09 15.02 35.14
C GLY A 321 -18.04 16.03 35.59
N ARG A 322 -17.01 16.31 34.79
CA ARG A 322 -15.96 17.31 35.08
C ARG A 322 -15.90 18.40 34.03
N THR A 323 -15.60 19.62 34.47
CA THR A 323 -15.29 20.76 33.59
C THR A 323 -13.82 20.71 33.16
N ILE A 324 -13.59 20.60 31.85
CA ILE A 324 -12.27 20.53 31.23
C ILE A 324 -12.07 21.78 30.37
N VAL A 325 -10.87 22.35 30.41
CA VAL A 325 -10.47 23.50 29.59
C VAL A 325 -9.09 23.23 28.99
N VAL A 326 -8.89 23.53 27.70
CA VAL A 326 -7.60 23.27 27.02
C VAL A 326 -6.42 23.98 27.70
N SER A 327 -6.66 25.16 28.28
CA SER A 327 -5.66 25.95 29.03
C SER A 327 -5.28 25.39 30.41
N GLN A 328 -5.81 24.23 30.83
CA GLN A 328 -5.37 23.54 32.06
C GLN A 328 -3.91 23.05 32.00
N HIS A 329 -3.28 23.04 30.82
CA HIS A 329 -1.85 22.78 30.65
C HIS A 329 -1.29 23.63 29.50
N PRO A 330 -0.06 24.19 29.58
CA PRO A 330 0.50 25.01 28.50
C PRO A 330 0.55 24.30 27.14
N LEU A 331 0.91 23.01 27.16
CA LEU A 331 0.97 22.16 25.95
C LEU A 331 -0.39 21.54 25.57
N GLY A 332 -1.47 21.93 26.25
CA GLY A 332 -2.80 21.32 26.11
C GLY A 332 -3.39 21.43 24.71
N LEU A 333 -3.24 22.59 24.06
CA LEU A 333 -3.76 22.83 22.71
C LEU A 333 -3.09 21.94 21.66
N ASP A 334 -1.76 21.82 21.71
CA ASP A 334 -0.98 21.01 20.78
C ASP A 334 -1.26 19.51 20.97
N PHE A 335 -1.34 19.05 22.22
CA PHE A 335 -1.74 17.69 22.54
C PHE A 335 -3.17 17.36 22.05
N VAL A 336 -4.12 18.29 22.24
CA VAL A 336 -5.50 18.12 21.76
C VAL A 336 -5.57 18.11 20.23
N CYS A 337 -4.86 19.00 19.53
CA CYS A 337 -4.76 18.99 18.07
C CYS A 337 -4.18 17.67 17.54
N LEU A 338 -3.12 17.16 18.16
CA LEU A 338 -2.50 15.88 17.81
C LEU A 338 -3.46 14.70 18.01
N LYS A 339 -4.12 14.59 19.17
CA LYS A 339 -5.04 13.48 19.46
C LYS A 339 -6.35 13.54 18.67
N LEU A 340 -6.79 14.74 18.31
CA LEU A 340 -7.90 14.95 17.37
C LEU A 340 -7.54 14.46 15.96
N ALA A 341 -6.38 14.86 15.43
CA ALA A 341 -5.90 14.40 14.13
C ALA A 341 -5.68 12.88 14.07
N GLU A 342 -5.01 12.30 15.07
CA GLU A 342 -4.82 10.85 15.21
C GLU A 342 -6.16 10.10 15.20
N LYS A 343 -7.16 10.56 15.95
CA LYS A 343 -8.46 9.87 16.04
C LYS A 343 -9.29 10.02 14.76
N LEU A 344 -9.23 11.14 14.06
CA LEU A 344 -9.87 11.29 12.74
C LEU A 344 -9.31 10.26 11.74
N VAL A 345 -7.99 10.05 11.69
CA VAL A 345 -7.39 8.99 10.84
C VAL A 345 -7.80 7.60 11.32
N SER A 346 -7.83 7.35 12.63
CA SER A 346 -8.32 6.07 13.18
C SER A 346 -9.79 5.77 12.87
N GLN A 347 -10.67 6.77 12.72
CA GLN A 347 -12.03 6.50 12.23
C GLN A 347 -12.06 6.11 10.74
N GLY A 348 -11.12 6.60 9.92
CA GLY A 348 -10.86 6.05 8.60
C GLY A 348 -10.45 4.57 8.65
N GLU A 349 -9.53 4.24 9.56
CA GLU A 349 -8.96 2.89 9.74
C GLU A 349 -9.95 1.86 10.32
N GLU A 350 -10.87 2.28 11.19
CA GLU A 350 -11.78 1.43 11.97
C GLU A 350 -13.21 1.42 11.39
N GLU A 351 -13.82 2.60 11.35
CA GLU A 351 -15.26 2.81 11.13
C GLU A 351 -15.57 2.89 9.62
N VAL A 352 -14.89 3.79 8.89
CA VAL A 352 -15.06 3.90 7.43
C VAL A 352 -14.61 2.62 6.72
N ALA A 353 -13.62 1.92 7.26
CA ALA A 353 -13.18 0.61 6.78
C ALA A 353 -14.29 -0.45 6.86
N SER A 354 -15.23 -0.35 7.82
CA SER A 354 -16.32 -1.32 8.02
C SER A 354 -17.67 -0.84 7.47
N HIS A 355 -17.90 0.47 7.49
CA HIS A 355 -19.12 1.14 7.08
C HIS A 355 -18.75 2.33 6.19
N HIS A 356 -18.51 2.06 4.90
CA HIS A 356 -17.96 3.04 3.93
C HIS A 356 -18.73 4.38 3.88
N GLU A 357 -20.04 4.34 4.16
CA GLU A 357 -20.96 5.48 4.13
C GLU A 357 -20.69 6.50 5.26
N SER A 358 -20.03 6.08 6.36
CA SER A 358 -19.59 6.96 7.44
C SER A 358 -18.49 7.96 7.04
N ALA A 359 -17.85 7.76 5.87
CA ALA A 359 -16.82 8.66 5.36
C ALA A 359 -17.29 10.12 5.29
N PHE A 360 -18.52 10.37 4.86
CA PHE A 360 -19.02 11.72 4.60
C PHE A 360 -19.33 12.56 5.85
N PRO A 361 -20.02 12.06 6.91
CA PRO A 361 -20.18 12.81 8.15
C PRO A 361 -18.85 13.04 8.86
N ILE A 362 -17.93 12.07 8.86
CA ILE A 362 -16.58 12.24 9.43
C ILE A 362 -15.77 13.28 8.63
N ALA A 363 -15.80 13.20 7.30
CA ALA A 363 -15.16 14.18 6.41
C ALA A 363 -15.74 15.60 6.58
N SER A 364 -17.03 15.73 6.86
CA SER A 364 -17.67 17.03 7.12
C SER A 364 -17.05 17.72 8.33
N VAL A 365 -16.90 16.99 9.44
CA VAL A 365 -16.28 17.51 10.68
C VAL A 365 -14.79 17.76 10.46
N ALA A 366 -14.08 16.87 9.76
CA ALA A 366 -12.66 17.04 9.45
C ALA A 366 -12.39 18.29 8.58
N SER A 367 -13.16 18.49 7.50
CA SER A 367 -13.10 19.68 6.63
C SER A 367 -13.36 20.97 7.41
N ALA A 368 -14.43 20.99 8.23
CA ALA A 368 -14.79 22.14 9.07
C ALA A 368 -13.70 22.50 10.11
N LEU A 369 -13.09 21.49 10.73
CA LEU A 369 -11.98 21.68 11.66
C LEU A 369 -10.70 22.14 10.94
N TRP A 370 -10.45 21.67 9.71
CA TRP A 370 -9.30 22.08 8.90
C TRP A 370 -9.41 23.53 8.42
N GLU A 371 -10.59 23.95 7.93
CA GLU A 371 -10.86 25.35 7.53
C GLU A 371 -10.60 26.35 8.69
N ARG A 372 -10.81 25.92 9.94
CA ARG A 372 -10.70 26.77 11.13
C ARG A 372 -9.40 26.61 11.92
N TYR A 373 -8.77 25.44 11.87
CA TYR A 373 -7.56 25.10 12.60
C TYR A 373 -6.58 24.34 11.67
N PRO A 374 -5.86 25.03 10.76
CA PRO A 374 -5.03 24.39 9.75
C PRO A 374 -4.00 23.37 10.29
N LYS A 375 -3.47 23.60 11.50
CA LYS A 375 -2.58 22.67 12.21
C LYS A 375 -3.20 21.27 12.44
N VAL A 376 -4.51 21.19 12.67
CA VAL A 376 -5.23 19.90 12.78
C VAL A 376 -5.24 19.17 11.43
N GLY A 377 -5.36 19.91 10.33
CA GLY A 377 -5.30 19.37 8.96
C GLY A 377 -3.90 18.89 8.55
N GLU A 378 -2.86 19.66 8.87
CA GLU A 378 -1.47 19.22 8.63
C GLU A 378 -1.11 17.99 9.47
N LEU A 379 -1.52 17.94 10.75
CA LEU A 379 -1.36 16.75 11.59
C LEU A 379 -2.22 15.57 11.10
N PHE A 380 -3.41 15.81 10.54
CA PHE A 380 -4.23 14.77 9.92
C PHE A 380 -3.52 14.17 8.71
N LEU A 381 -3.01 15.00 7.79
CA LEU A 381 -2.22 14.53 6.65
C LEU A 381 -0.98 13.77 7.09
N ALA A 382 -0.22 14.28 8.06
CA ALA A 382 1.00 13.62 8.51
C ALA A 382 0.72 12.23 9.14
N ASN A 383 -0.34 12.11 9.95
CA ASN A 383 -0.77 10.83 10.51
C ASN A 383 -1.34 9.88 9.44
N LEU A 384 -2.13 10.40 8.49
CA LEU A 384 -2.66 9.64 7.36
C LEU A 384 -1.52 9.09 6.49
N HIS A 385 -0.56 9.92 6.11
CA HIS A 385 0.60 9.52 5.31
C HIS A 385 1.50 8.52 6.05
N LYS A 386 1.56 8.56 7.38
CA LYS A 386 2.32 7.62 8.23
C LYS A 386 1.62 6.28 8.40
N LYS A 387 0.29 6.24 8.46
CA LYS A 387 -0.52 5.01 8.51
C LYS A 387 -0.84 4.42 7.14
N CYS A 388 -0.85 5.24 6.09
CA CYS A 388 -1.21 4.91 4.72
C CYS A 388 -0.27 5.64 3.74
N PRO A 389 0.91 5.07 3.41
CA PRO A 389 1.86 5.67 2.46
C PRO A 389 1.23 5.92 1.07
N TYR A 390 0.23 5.12 0.72
CA TYR A 390 -0.57 5.20 -0.51
C TYR A 390 -1.43 6.46 -0.62
N ALA A 391 -1.57 7.27 0.44
CA ALA A 391 -2.17 8.60 0.37
C ALA A 391 -1.19 9.66 -0.21
N VAL A 392 0.11 9.36 -0.27
CA VAL A 392 1.20 10.20 -0.83
C VAL A 392 1.53 9.85 -2.30
N PRO A 393 0.86 8.84 -2.88
CA PRO A 393 1.42 7.93 -3.88
C PRO A 393 2.95 7.77 -3.83
N PHE A 394 3.45 7.25 -2.71
CA PHE A 394 4.83 6.81 -2.60
C PHE A 394 4.85 5.35 -2.15
N TYR A 395 5.51 4.50 -2.93
CA TYR A 395 5.87 3.14 -2.52
C TYR A 395 7.27 3.17 -1.91
N PRO A 396 7.44 2.92 -0.60
CA PRO A 396 8.75 2.66 -0.03
C PRO A 396 9.38 1.47 -0.74
N ALA A 397 10.54 1.67 -1.38
CA ALA A 397 11.34 0.57 -1.87
C ALA A 397 12.02 -0.15 -0.69
N PHE A 398 12.17 -1.47 -0.78
CA PHE A 398 13.01 -2.21 0.16
C PHE A 398 14.45 -1.69 0.09
N GLN A 399 15.09 -1.51 1.24
CA GLN A 399 16.47 -1.01 1.35
C GLN A 399 17.31 -2.04 2.10
N GLU A 400 18.53 -2.26 1.63
CA GLU A 400 19.48 -3.16 2.27
C GLU A 400 19.76 -2.70 3.72
N GLY A 401 19.71 -3.65 4.65
CA GLY A 401 19.85 -3.39 6.09
C GLY A 401 18.55 -3.18 6.86
N ILE A 402 17.40 -2.94 6.19
CA ILE A 402 16.08 -2.88 6.86
C ILE A 402 15.52 -4.30 7.06
N SER A 403 14.98 -4.60 8.24
CA SER A 403 14.33 -5.89 8.50
C SER A 403 13.00 -6.04 7.77
N LEU A 404 12.57 -7.28 7.46
CA LEU A 404 11.29 -7.52 6.78
C LEU A 404 10.09 -6.97 7.58
N GLU A 405 10.10 -7.13 8.90
CA GLU A 405 9.07 -6.59 9.80
C GLU A 405 9.04 -5.04 9.77
N GLU A 406 10.19 -4.39 9.77
CA GLU A 406 10.29 -2.94 9.67
C GLU A 406 9.88 -2.40 8.29
N TYR A 407 10.21 -3.11 7.22
CA TYR A 407 9.72 -2.81 5.88
C TYR A 407 8.19 -2.95 5.77
N GLN A 408 7.61 -3.99 6.38
CA GLN A 408 6.15 -4.15 6.46
C GLN A 408 5.50 -3.00 7.25
N ARG A 409 6.10 -2.56 8.35
CA ARG A 409 5.66 -1.35 9.08
C ARG A 409 5.78 -0.07 8.22
N LEU A 410 6.83 0.06 7.39
CA LEU A 410 6.98 1.18 6.44
C LEU A 410 5.93 1.16 5.31
N LEU A 411 5.46 -0.02 4.89
CA LEU A 411 4.30 -0.18 4.01
C LEU A 411 2.95 0.08 4.71
N GLY A 412 2.95 0.29 6.04
CA GLY A 412 1.77 0.58 6.83
C GLY A 412 1.04 -0.65 7.38
N TYR A 413 1.65 -1.84 7.34
CA TYR A 413 1.09 -3.04 8.00
C TYR A 413 1.16 -2.91 9.53
N GLN A 414 0.10 -3.30 10.22
CA GLN A 414 0.16 -3.56 11.65
C GLN A 414 0.94 -4.87 11.89
N VAL A 415 1.93 -4.82 12.76
CA VAL A 415 2.63 -6.00 13.29
C VAL A 415 2.52 -5.97 14.81
N LYS A 416 2.07 -7.08 15.41
CA LYS A 416 1.87 -7.24 16.86
C LYS A 416 2.49 -8.57 17.27
N ASP A 417 3.37 -8.54 18.27
CA ASP A 417 4.06 -9.74 18.77
C ASP A 417 4.78 -10.53 17.63
N SER A 418 5.38 -9.78 16.70
CA SER A 418 5.96 -10.22 15.41
C SER A 418 5.01 -10.98 14.46
N ILE A 419 3.70 -11.00 14.73
CA ILE A 419 2.66 -11.44 13.80
C ILE A 419 2.20 -10.26 12.94
N VAL A 420 2.40 -10.37 11.63
CA VAL A 420 1.92 -9.41 10.62
C VAL A 420 0.41 -9.60 10.40
N GLU A 421 -0.34 -8.51 10.24
CA GLU A 421 -1.76 -8.62 9.91
C GLU A 421 -2.01 -9.27 8.53
N GLN A 422 -3.20 -9.84 8.36
CA GLN A 422 -3.60 -10.48 7.10
C GLN A 422 -3.92 -9.46 6.01
N GLN A 423 -3.66 -9.80 4.75
CA GLN A 423 -3.79 -8.91 3.60
C GLN A 423 -5.19 -8.30 3.46
N ASP A 424 -6.25 -9.09 3.67
CA ASP A 424 -7.63 -8.60 3.64
C ASP A 424 -7.90 -7.52 4.71
N SER A 425 -7.32 -7.68 5.90
CA SER A 425 -7.44 -6.69 6.99
C SER A 425 -6.66 -5.42 6.68
N PHE A 426 -5.43 -5.55 6.18
CA PHE A 426 -4.61 -4.44 5.70
C PHE A 426 -5.34 -3.65 4.59
N LEU A 427 -5.81 -4.33 3.54
CA LEU A 427 -6.55 -3.69 2.44
C LEU A 427 -7.81 -3.01 2.94
N LYS A 428 -8.56 -3.62 3.88
CA LYS A 428 -9.76 -3.02 4.47
C LYS A 428 -9.44 -1.72 5.23
N ARG A 429 -8.37 -1.69 6.04
CA ARG A 429 -7.90 -0.46 6.72
C ARG A 429 -7.47 0.63 5.72
N MET A 430 -6.71 0.26 4.70
CA MET A 430 -6.24 1.20 3.67
C MET A 430 -7.40 1.76 2.83
N SER A 431 -8.38 0.90 2.49
CA SER A 431 -9.63 1.29 1.84
C SER A 431 -10.38 2.35 2.64
N GLY A 432 -10.63 2.11 3.93
CA GLY A 432 -11.31 3.06 4.81
C GLY A 432 -10.60 4.41 4.94
N MET A 433 -9.26 4.40 5.07
CA MET A 433 -8.45 5.62 5.12
C MET A 433 -8.48 6.41 3.80
N ILE A 434 -8.38 5.74 2.64
CA ILE A 434 -8.46 6.42 1.33
C ILE A 434 -9.89 6.89 1.02
N ARG A 435 -10.93 6.17 1.44
CA ARG A 435 -12.33 6.60 1.35
C ARG A 435 -12.59 7.87 2.17
N LEU A 436 -12.08 7.94 3.40
CA LEU A 436 -12.16 9.16 4.22
C LEU A 436 -11.41 10.34 3.57
N TYR A 437 -10.20 10.10 3.06
CA TYR A 437 -9.38 11.10 2.37
C TYR A 437 -10.08 11.65 1.11
N ALA A 438 -10.66 10.77 0.29
CA ALA A 438 -11.43 11.10 -0.90
C ALA A 438 -12.76 11.82 -0.59
N ALA A 439 -13.37 11.57 0.57
CA ALA A 439 -14.54 12.30 1.05
C ALA A 439 -14.16 13.72 1.52
N ILE A 440 -13.04 13.88 2.23
CA ILE A 440 -12.56 15.21 2.68
C ILE A 440 -12.30 16.15 1.50
N MET A 441 -11.79 15.66 0.36
CA MET A 441 -11.48 16.52 -0.80
C MET A 441 -12.69 17.20 -1.47
N GLN A 442 -13.90 16.65 -1.28
CA GLN A 442 -15.12 17.10 -1.96
C GLN A 442 -16.18 17.66 -1.01
N VAL A 443 -16.16 17.26 0.27
CA VAL A 443 -17.13 17.69 1.28
C VAL A 443 -16.67 19.00 1.87
N ARG A 444 -17.56 20.01 1.84
CA ARG A 444 -17.35 21.31 2.48
C ARG A 444 -18.35 21.53 3.60
N TRP A 445 -17.95 22.23 4.65
CA TRP A 445 -18.83 22.56 5.77
C TRP A 445 -19.98 23.51 5.37
N PRO A 446 -21.26 23.12 5.48
CA PRO A 446 -22.38 23.92 4.97
C PRO A 446 -22.73 25.12 5.86
N TYR A 447 -22.22 25.17 7.09
CA TYR A 447 -22.46 26.27 8.04
C TYR A 447 -21.27 27.26 8.14
N GLY A 448 -20.30 27.18 7.22
CA GLY A 448 -19.16 28.09 7.15
C GLY A 448 -19.51 29.41 6.45
N THR A 449 -19.00 30.54 6.96
CA THR A 449 -19.07 31.85 6.29
C THR A 449 -17.93 32.08 5.29
N ASN A 450 -16.94 31.19 5.23
CA ASN A 450 -15.77 31.30 4.37
C ASN A 450 -16.10 31.06 2.90
N GLN A 451 -15.87 32.06 2.04
CA GLN A 451 -15.89 31.91 0.58
C GLN A 451 -14.54 31.44 0.00
N GLY A 452 -13.50 31.27 0.84
CA GLY A 452 -12.16 30.89 0.39
C GLY A 452 -12.07 29.49 -0.24
N ASN A 453 -10.89 29.12 -0.74
CA ASN A 453 -10.64 27.78 -1.28
C ASN A 453 -10.75 26.69 -0.20
N HIS A 454 -11.22 25.50 -0.58
CA HIS A 454 -11.22 24.34 0.32
C HIS A 454 -9.77 23.95 0.67
N PRO A 455 -9.42 23.74 1.95
CA PRO A 455 -8.02 23.66 2.40
C PRO A 455 -7.24 22.45 1.86
N HIS A 456 -7.94 21.41 1.39
CA HIS A 456 -7.36 20.26 0.70
C HIS A 456 -8.33 19.75 -0.37
N GLY A 457 -8.63 20.58 -1.36
CA GLY A 457 -9.67 20.32 -2.37
C GLY A 457 -9.34 19.26 -3.44
N LEU A 458 -10.24 19.14 -4.42
CA LEU A 458 -10.17 18.22 -5.56
C LEU A 458 -8.87 18.32 -6.39
N ASN A 459 -8.13 19.44 -6.30
CA ASN A 459 -6.79 19.59 -6.89
C ASN A 459 -5.78 18.58 -6.32
N HIS A 460 -5.89 18.24 -5.03
CA HIS A 460 -5.07 17.18 -4.43
C HIS A 460 -5.54 15.78 -4.85
N GLY A 461 -6.83 15.62 -5.17
CA GLY A 461 -7.38 14.38 -5.74
C GLY A 461 -6.92 14.14 -7.17
N TRP A 462 -6.82 15.19 -7.98
CA TRP A 462 -6.21 15.13 -9.32
C TRP A 462 -4.74 14.75 -9.22
N LEU A 463 -3.97 15.40 -8.33
CA LEU A 463 -2.57 15.07 -8.08
C LEU A 463 -2.40 13.61 -7.62
N TRP A 464 -3.25 13.13 -6.71
CA TRP A 464 -3.23 11.75 -6.22
C TRP A 464 -3.43 10.75 -7.36
N LEU A 465 -4.51 10.88 -8.15
CA LEU A 465 -4.76 9.99 -9.30
C LEU A 465 -3.64 10.06 -10.34
N ALA A 466 -3.22 11.28 -10.73
CA ALA A 466 -2.17 11.46 -11.72
C ALA A 466 -0.84 10.84 -11.28
N GLN A 467 -0.50 10.89 -9.99
CA GLN A 467 0.72 10.26 -9.47
C GLN A 467 0.56 8.74 -9.33
N MET A 468 -0.61 8.24 -8.93
CA MET A 468 -0.92 6.79 -8.88
C MET A 468 -0.77 6.11 -10.24
N VAL A 469 -1.20 6.75 -11.35
CA VAL A 469 -1.14 6.15 -12.71
C VAL A 469 0.20 6.32 -13.43
N ASN A 470 1.10 7.16 -12.90
CA ASN A 470 2.44 7.40 -13.46
C ASN A 470 3.54 6.50 -12.87
N MET A 471 3.19 5.71 -11.84
CA MET A 471 4.05 4.70 -11.23
C MET A 471 3.72 3.30 -11.74
N GLU A 472 4.58 2.33 -11.45
CA GLU A 472 4.23 0.91 -11.63
C GLU A 472 3.18 0.50 -10.57
N PRO A 473 2.11 -0.23 -10.92
CA PRO A 473 1.11 -0.66 -9.95
C PRO A 473 1.64 -1.76 -9.00
N LEU A 474 0.98 -1.87 -7.85
CA LEU A 474 1.02 -3.04 -6.96
C LEU A 474 -0.30 -3.81 -7.10
N SER A 475 -0.22 -5.15 -7.19
CA SER A 475 -1.28 -6.03 -7.70
C SER A 475 -2.69 -5.79 -7.11
N ASP A 476 -2.86 -6.07 -5.83
CA ASP A 476 -4.15 -5.92 -5.14
C ASP A 476 -4.36 -4.51 -4.56
N ILE A 477 -3.31 -3.89 -4.00
CA ILE A 477 -3.35 -2.56 -3.38
C ILE A 477 -3.79 -1.50 -4.38
N THR A 478 -3.12 -1.40 -5.54
CA THR A 478 -3.40 -0.30 -6.49
C THR A 478 -4.78 -0.44 -7.12
N ALA A 479 -5.20 -1.68 -7.43
CA ALA A 479 -6.54 -1.96 -7.91
C ALA A 479 -7.62 -1.57 -6.89
N THR A 480 -7.42 -1.91 -5.61
CA THR A 480 -8.35 -1.61 -4.51
C THR A 480 -8.47 -0.10 -4.30
N LEU A 481 -7.35 0.59 -4.09
CA LEU A 481 -7.36 2.01 -3.73
C LEU A 481 -7.81 2.91 -4.88
N LEU A 482 -7.51 2.56 -6.14
CA LEU A 482 -8.08 3.26 -7.30
C LEU A 482 -9.60 3.10 -7.38
N PHE A 483 -10.13 1.89 -7.17
CA PHE A 483 -11.58 1.67 -7.13
C PHE A 483 -12.24 2.49 -6.00
N ASP A 484 -11.69 2.41 -4.79
CA ASP A 484 -12.24 3.08 -3.60
C ASP A 484 -12.24 4.60 -3.74
N PHE A 485 -11.15 5.18 -4.25
CA PHE A 485 -11.04 6.61 -4.51
C PHE A 485 -12.00 7.07 -5.62
N LEU A 486 -12.14 6.29 -6.70
CA LEU A 486 -13.03 6.63 -7.82
C LEU A 486 -14.52 6.45 -7.46
N GLU A 487 -14.88 5.47 -6.63
CA GLU A 487 -16.25 5.32 -6.12
C GLU A 487 -16.65 6.49 -5.22
N VAL A 488 -15.72 6.98 -4.38
CA VAL A 488 -16.01 8.10 -3.46
C VAL A 488 -15.91 9.47 -4.16
N CYS A 489 -14.87 9.75 -4.94
CA CYS A 489 -14.60 11.09 -5.47
C CYS A 489 -14.97 11.27 -6.95
N GLY A 490 -15.17 10.18 -7.70
CA GLY A 490 -15.29 10.21 -9.17
C GLY A 490 -16.40 11.12 -9.71
N ASN A 491 -17.57 11.19 -9.06
CA ASN A 491 -18.65 12.09 -9.49
C ASN A 491 -18.26 13.58 -9.33
N ALA A 492 -17.60 13.95 -8.22
CA ALA A 492 -17.11 15.31 -8.00
C ALA A 492 -15.99 15.67 -8.99
N MET A 493 -15.09 14.73 -9.26
CA MET A 493 -14.00 14.90 -10.22
C MET A 493 -14.49 15.07 -11.66
N ILE A 494 -15.51 14.33 -12.10
CA ILE A 494 -16.18 14.54 -13.40
C ILE A 494 -16.77 15.96 -13.48
N ARG A 495 -17.49 16.42 -12.45
CA ARG A 495 -18.09 17.78 -12.45
C ARG A 495 -17.02 18.87 -12.53
N GLN A 496 -15.89 18.69 -11.86
CA GLN A 496 -14.83 19.69 -11.73
C GLN A 496 -13.88 19.75 -12.95
N TYR A 497 -13.56 18.61 -13.57
CA TYR A 497 -12.53 18.49 -14.60
C TYR A 497 -13.03 17.97 -15.96
N GLN A 498 -14.30 17.56 -16.04
CA GLN A 498 -15.02 17.24 -17.27
C GLN A 498 -14.21 16.30 -18.19
N ASP A 499 -13.96 16.69 -19.45
CA ASP A 499 -13.27 15.86 -20.44
C ASP A 499 -11.83 15.48 -20.03
N GLN A 500 -11.16 16.28 -19.19
CA GLN A 500 -9.83 15.92 -18.69
C GLN A 500 -9.90 14.71 -17.76
N PHE A 501 -10.98 14.59 -16.97
CA PHE A 501 -11.21 13.40 -16.15
C PHE A 501 -11.66 12.20 -16.98
N TRP A 502 -12.47 12.39 -18.03
CA TRP A 502 -12.79 11.30 -18.96
C TRP A 502 -11.55 10.75 -19.67
N LYS A 503 -10.62 11.62 -20.09
CA LYS A 503 -9.31 11.20 -20.62
C LYS A 503 -8.51 10.39 -19.58
N LEU A 504 -8.54 10.78 -18.31
CA LEU A 504 -7.88 10.05 -17.22
C LEU A 504 -8.53 8.69 -16.94
N LEU A 505 -9.87 8.59 -16.95
CA LEU A 505 -10.60 7.33 -16.80
C LEU A 505 -10.31 6.36 -17.96
N LEU A 506 -10.24 6.87 -19.20
CA LEU A 506 -9.86 6.06 -20.38
C LEU A 506 -8.39 5.63 -20.31
N LEU A 507 -7.47 6.52 -19.90
CA LEU A 507 -6.07 6.15 -19.63
C LEU A 507 -5.97 5.00 -18.60
N ILE A 508 -6.73 5.11 -17.50
CA ILE A 508 -6.79 4.06 -16.47
C ILE A 508 -7.33 2.76 -17.07
N LYS A 509 -8.46 2.79 -17.77
CA LYS A 509 -9.13 1.60 -18.32
C LYS A 509 -8.32 0.91 -19.44
N ASP A 510 -7.75 1.68 -20.36
CA ASP A 510 -7.24 1.18 -21.64
C ASP A 510 -5.71 1.00 -21.67
N GLN A 511 -4.97 1.64 -20.76
CA GLN A 511 -3.50 1.57 -20.70
C GLN A 511 -2.96 1.13 -19.33
N TYR A 512 -3.49 1.68 -18.23
CA TYR A 512 -2.99 1.36 -16.89
C TYR A 512 -3.50 -0.01 -16.40
N PHE A 513 -4.79 -0.28 -16.57
CA PHE A 513 -5.43 -1.50 -16.10
C PHE A 513 -4.87 -2.80 -16.74
N PRO A 514 -4.51 -2.86 -18.04
CA PRO A 514 -3.75 -3.97 -18.61
C PRO A 514 -2.35 -4.17 -18.00
N THR A 515 -1.80 -3.18 -17.30
CA THR A 515 -0.56 -3.34 -16.52
C THR A 515 -0.85 -3.97 -15.16
N ILE A 516 -1.98 -3.64 -14.53
CA ILE A 516 -2.49 -4.30 -13.32
C ILE A 516 -2.79 -5.79 -13.61
N GLU A 517 -3.51 -6.11 -14.69
CA GLU A 517 -3.86 -7.50 -15.06
C GLU A 517 -2.63 -8.39 -15.32
N LYS A 518 -1.47 -7.81 -15.70
CA LYS A 518 -0.21 -8.55 -15.92
C LYS A 518 0.54 -8.92 -14.64
N ILE A 519 0.37 -8.15 -13.56
CA ILE A 519 1.08 -8.37 -12.29
C ILE A 519 0.22 -9.05 -11.22
N THR A 520 -1.10 -9.05 -11.40
CA THR A 520 -2.04 -9.55 -10.39
C THR A 520 -2.18 -11.07 -10.50
N THR A 521 -1.94 -11.79 -9.41
CA THR A 521 -2.07 -13.25 -9.40
C THR A 521 -3.54 -13.65 -9.54
N SER A 522 -3.81 -14.86 -10.04
CA SER A 522 -5.20 -15.37 -10.19
C SER A 522 -6.02 -15.37 -8.90
N THR A 523 -5.36 -15.36 -7.74
CA THR A 523 -5.97 -15.25 -6.40
C THR A 523 -6.33 -13.80 -6.02
N GLU A 524 -5.59 -12.81 -6.49
CA GLU A 524 -5.77 -11.38 -6.18
C GLU A 524 -6.72 -10.66 -7.16
N MET A 525 -7.10 -11.31 -8.27
CA MET A 525 -7.96 -10.77 -9.34
C MET A 525 -9.32 -10.22 -8.87
N GLY A 526 -9.76 -10.53 -7.65
CA GLY A 526 -10.97 -9.96 -7.05
C GLY A 526 -10.92 -8.42 -6.87
N SER A 527 -9.73 -7.84 -6.72
CA SER A 527 -9.55 -6.37 -6.67
C SER A 527 -9.55 -5.75 -8.06
N ALA A 528 -8.78 -6.33 -8.99
CA ALA A 528 -8.77 -5.90 -10.39
C ALA A 528 -10.16 -5.98 -11.04
N SER A 529 -10.92 -7.04 -10.79
CA SER A 529 -12.27 -7.24 -11.34
C SER A 529 -13.28 -6.18 -10.87
N ARG A 530 -13.19 -5.71 -9.62
CA ARG A 530 -14.03 -4.62 -9.09
C ARG A 530 -13.74 -3.30 -9.80
N LEU A 531 -12.46 -2.95 -9.95
CA LEU A 531 -12.03 -1.77 -10.69
C LEU A 531 -12.48 -1.85 -12.17
N LYS A 532 -12.30 -3.00 -12.83
CA LYS A 532 -12.73 -3.23 -14.21
C LYS A 532 -14.22 -2.96 -14.40
N HIS A 533 -15.06 -3.60 -13.58
CA HIS A 533 -16.52 -3.46 -13.66
C HIS A 533 -16.98 -2.02 -13.38
N PHE A 534 -16.32 -1.31 -12.45
CA PHE A 534 -16.59 0.10 -12.19
C PHE A 534 -16.25 0.98 -13.41
N LEU A 535 -15.07 0.81 -14.01
CA LEU A 535 -14.61 1.61 -15.16
C LEU A 535 -15.49 1.36 -16.40
N GLU A 536 -15.77 0.09 -16.71
CA GLU A 536 -16.69 -0.29 -17.79
C GLU A 536 -18.10 0.26 -17.54
N GLY A 537 -18.59 0.16 -16.30
CA GLY A 537 -19.87 0.70 -15.88
C GLY A 537 -19.95 2.23 -15.95
N ALA A 538 -18.85 2.94 -15.70
CA ALA A 538 -18.77 4.40 -15.83
C ALA A 538 -18.73 4.85 -17.30
N VAL A 539 -17.84 4.27 -18.10
CA VAL A 539 -17.70 4.60 -19.54
C VAL A 539 -18.99 4.27 -20.30
N ARG A 540 -19.64 3.13 -20.02
CA ARG A 540 -20.91 2.75 -20.66
C ARG A 540 -22.06 3.70 -20.33
N ARG A 541 -22.10 4.26 -19.12
CA ARG A 541 -23.14 5.24 -18.69
C ARG A 541 -22.81 6.68 -19.07
N ARG A 542 -21.53 6.98 -19.37
CA ARG A 542 -20.96 8.35 -19.42
C ARG A 542 -21.23 9.15 -18.13
N ASP A 543 -21.28 8.46 -17.00
CA ASP A 543 -21.43 9.05 -15.66
C ASP A 543 -20.84 8.12 -14.58
N ILE A 544 -20.36 8.69 -13.47
CA ILE A 544 -20.07 7.96 -12.23
C ILE A 544 -21.18 8.32 -11.23
N PRO A 545 -21.92 7.34 -10.68
CA PRO A 545 -23.00 7.63 -9.75
C PRO A 545 -22.52 8.41 -8.52
N LEU A 546 -23.43 9.16 -7.88
CA LEU A 546 -23.15 9.74 -6.57
C LEU A 546 -22.80 8.64 -5.56
N PRO A 547 -21.83 8.88 -4.65
CA PRO A 547 -21.43 7.89 -3.65
C PRO A 547 -22.59 7.53 -2.71
N LYS A 548 -22.62 6.28 -2.27
CA LYS A 548 -23.49 5.87 -1.16
C LYS A 548 -23.04 6.57 0.13
N GLY A 549 -24.00 7.03 0.93
CA GLY A 549 -23.74 7.84 2.12
C GLY A 549 -23.48 9.33 1.86
N PHE A 550 -23.49 9.82 0.60
CA PHE A 550 -23.30 11.24 0.32
C PHE A 550 -24.43 12.10 0.94
N LEU A 551 -24.04 13.11 1.74
CA LEU A 551 -24.95 13.89 2.59
C LEU A 551 -25.84 14.83 1.76
N GLN A 552 -27.10 14.44 1.58
CA GLN A 552 -28.10 15.21 0.85
C GLN A 552 -28.54 16.48 1.61
N PRO A 553 -29.10 17.50 0.94
CA PRO A 553 -29.64 18.70 1.59
C PRO A 553 -30.76 18.46 2.60
N SER A 554 -31.37 17.26 2.61
CA SER A 554 -32.33 16.81 3.63
C SER A 554 -31.66 16.41 4.95
N PHE A 555 -30.49 15.74 4.90
CA PHE A 555 -29.72 15.34 6.09
C PHE A 555 -29.32 16.54 6.95
N TRP A 556 -29.04 17.69 6.32
CA TRP A 556 -28.71 18.93 7.01
C TRP A 556 -29.94 19.69 7.57
N ARG A 557 -31.16 19.17 7.38
CA ARG A 557 -32.41 19.70 7.93
C ARG A 557 -32.99 18.83 9.06
N SER A 558 -32.33 17.72 9.36
CA SER A 558 -32.58 16.79 10.48
C SER A 558 -31.44 16.85 11.50
#